data_AF-A0ABD1WRR5-F1
#
_entry.id   AF-A0ABD1WRR5-F1
#
_cell.length_a   1.000
_cell.length_b   1.000
_cell.length_c   1.000
_cell.angle_alpha   90.00
_cell.angle_beta   90.00
_cell.angle_gamma   90.00
#
_symmetry.space_group_name_H-M   'P 1'
#
loop_
_entity.id
_entity.type
_entity.pdbx_description
1 polymer ?
#
loop_
_entity_poly.entity_id
_entity_poly.type
_entity_poly.pdbx_seq_one_letter_code
_entity_poly.pdbx_strand_id
1 'polypeptide(L)'
;MAGSIVCLVRWFQKTKEAVDEEGAAIKMSQDILEMWMRLIQGLKKVCSDSREEVRNHAIVSLQRCLTGSDGIRIPNDLWVQCFDQVIFTLLDEILETAQQNSPKEYRSMEGSMIASLKLLSKAFLQSLQEISQSTSFSQLWLRVISCMEKYMKMRFRGKRSEKIHELVPELLKNTLLIMKSSGILVPSDPVGGDSFWQLTWLHVKKIAPSLESEVFSSEELEKLKEKHVKTGCSPLPDGNVLVPPNETTA
;
A
#
# COMPACT_ATOMS: atom_id res chain seq x y z
N MET A 1 18.35 17.38 7.29
CA MET A 1 17.98 15.98 7.64
C MET A 1 17.66 15.14 6.39
N ALA A 2 16.81 15.58 5.46
CA ALA A 2 16.51 14.76 4.27
C ALA A 2 17.74 14.38 3.43
N GLY A 3 18.74 15.26 3.30
CA GLY A 3 20.00 14.96 2.58
C GLY A 3 20.82 13.81 3.18
N SER A 4 20.56 13.41 4.43
CA SER A 4 21.25 12.29 5.07
C SER A 4 20.92 10.95 4.39
N ILE A 5 19.78 10.81 3.71
CA ILE A 5 19.44 9.60 2.96
C ILE A 5 20.46 9.33 1.85
N VAL A 6 20.95 10.37 1.18
CA VAL A 6 21.95 10.26 0.12
C VAL A 6 23.27 9.71 0.67
N CYS A 7 23.64 10.11 1.88
CA CYS A 7 24.81 9.58 2.56
C CYS A 7 24.63 8.09 2.92
N LEU A 8 23.45 7.71 3.43
CA LEU A 8 23.14 6.31 3.76
C LEU A 8 23.15 5.42 2.51
N VAL A 9 22.53 5.87 1.42
CA VAL A 9 22.55 5.16 0.12
C VAL A 9 23.98 4.95 -0.37
N ARG A 10 24.80 6.01 -0.36
CA ARG A 10 26.20 5.92 -0.79
C ARG A 10 27.00 4.96 0.10
N TRP A 11 26.74 4.96 1.40
CA TRP A 11 27.41 4.06 2.33
C TRP A 11 26.99 2.61 2.09
N PHE A 12 25.69 2.35 1.91
CA PHE A 12 25.16 1.01 1.63
C PHE A 12 25.77 0.40 0.37
N GLN A 13 25.89 1.20 -0.69
CA GLN A 13 26.50 0.75 -1.93
C GLN A 13 27.98 0.41 -1.75
N LYS A 14 28.74 1.25 -1.02
CA LYS A 14 30.15 0.95 -0.70
C LYS A 14 30.32 -0.30 0.15
N THR A 15 29.42 -0.56 1.10
CA THR A 15 29.49 -1.78 1.92
C THR A 15 29.24 -3.05 1.11
N LYS A 16 28.49 -2.96 0.02
CA LYS A 16 28.29 -4.06 -0.92
C LYS A 16 29.54 -4.34 -1.78
N GLU A 17 30.32 -3.29 -2.06
CA GLU A 17 31.50 -3.36 -2.94
C GLU A 17 32.80 -3.70 -2.20
N ALA A 18 32.90 -3.44 -0.90
CA ALA A 18 34.18 -3.32 -0.19
C ALA A 18 34.56 -4.50 0.73
N VAL A 19 33.90 -5.66 0.69
CA VAL A 19 34.06 -6.64 1.78
C VAL A 19 34.32 -8.07 1.30
N ASP A 20 35.54 -8.56 1.57
CA ASP A 20 35.97 -9.97 1.44
C ASP A 20 35.52 -10.84 2.65
N GLU A 21 34.99 -10.23 3.72
CA GLU A 21 34.47 -10.89 4.93
C GLU A 21 32.94 -10.73 5.09
N GLU A 22 32.19 -11.72 4.63
CA GLU A 22 30.71 -11.71 4.54
C GLU A 22 30.00 -11.30 5.86
N GLY A 23 30.55 -11.63 7.02
CA GLY A 23 29.99 -11.26 8.33
C GLY A 23 30.03 -9.75 8.65
N ALA A 24 31.10 -9.05 8.26
CA ALA A 24 31.22 -7.61 8.49
C ALA A 24 30.28 -6.80 7.60
N ALA A 25 30.09 -7.23 6.35
CA ALA A 25 29.16 -6.63 5.40
C ALA A 25 27.71 -6.73 5.88
N ILE A 26 27.29 -7.90 6.39
CA ILE A 26 25.95 -8.10 6.93
C ILE A 26 25.68 -7.14 8.09
N LYS A 27 26.61 -7.06 9.06
CA LYS A 27 26.46 -6.15 10.21
C LYS A 27 26.33 -4.70 9.78
N MET A 28 27.20 -4.23 8.87
CA MET A 28 27.14 -2.85 8.38
C MET A 28 25.82 -2.55 7.64
N SER A 29 25.30 -3.51 6.87
CA SER A 29 24.00 -3.35 6.20
C SER A 29 22.84 -3.21 7.21
N GLN A 30 22.88 -3.96 8.31
CA GLN A 30 21.90 -3.85 9.39
C GLN A 30 21.98 -2.50 10.11
N ASP A 31 23.20 -2.02 10.41
CA ASP A 31 23.41 -0.71 11.03
C ASP A 31 22.86 0.42 10.15
N ILE A 32 23.04 0.34 8.83
CA ILE A 32 22.50 1.33 7.88
C ILE A 32 20.96 1.32 7.87
N LEU A 33 20.34 0.14 7.88
CA LEU A 33 18.88 0.00 7.96
C LEU A 33 18.33 0.55 9.28
N GLU A 34 19.02 0.32 10.40
CA GLU A 34 18.67 0.88 11.70
C GLU A 34 18.78 2.41 11.69
N MET A 35 19.84 2.97 11.10
CA MET A 35 20.00 4.41 10.92
C MET A 35 18.91 5.02 10.04
N TRP A 36 18.50 4.33 8.97
CA TRP A 36 17.39 4.74 8.14
C TRP A 36 16.09 4.82 8.95
N MET A 37 15.77 3.78 9.73
CA MET A 37 14.57 3.74 10.58
C MET A 37 14.58 4.88 11.62
N ARG A 38 15.73 5.10 12.29
CA ARG A 38 15.89 6.22 13.24
C ARG A 38 15.71 7.58 12.58
N LEU A 39 16.22 7.76 11.35
CA LEU A 39 16.07 9.02 10.60
C LEU A 39 14.60 9.32 10.31
N ILE A 40 13.84 8.34 9.83
CA ILE A 40 12.42 8.55 9.49
C ILE A 40 11.57 8.75 10.75
N GLN A 41 11.85 8.04 11.84
CA GLN A 41 11.21 8.26 13.14
C GLN A 41 11.50 9.66 13.70
N GLY A 42 12.74 10.14 13.55
CA GLY A 42 13.13 11.51 13.93
C GLY A 42 12.36 12.56 13.15
N LEU A 43 12.26 12.40 11.82
CA LEU A 43 11.48 13.30 10.97
C LEU A 43 9.99 13.28 11.27
N LYS A 44 9.42 12.09 11.57
CA LYS A 44 8.02 11.95 11.95
C LYS A 44 7.68 12.80 13.17
N LYS A 45 8.55 12.88 14.18
CA LYS A 45 8.32 13.73 15.36
C LYS A 45 8.16 15.22 15.00
N VAL A 46 8.89 15.70 13.99
CA VAL A 46 8.81 17.09 13.52
C VAL A 46 7.54 17.34 12.69
N CYS A 47 6.92 16.29 12.16
CA CYS A 47 5.65 16.39 11.44
C CYS A 47 4.45 16.69 12.37
N SER A 48 4.67 16.83 13.67
CA SER A 48 3.65 17.26 14.65
C SER A 48 3.92 18.66 15.20
N ASP A 49 4.82 19.44 14.56
CA ASP A 49 5.10 20.84 14.92
C ASP A 49 3.84 21.71 14.75
N SER A 50 3.66 22.68 15.66
CA SER A 50 2.50 23.59 15.62
C SER A 50 2.53 24.51 14.40
N ARG A 51 3.71 24.88 13.90
CA ARG A 51 3.88 25.75 12.74
C ARG A 51 3.65 24.95 11.46
N GLU A 52 2.69 25.41 10.66
CA GLU A 52 2.32 24.77 9.40
C GLU A 52 3.49 24.53 8.45
N GLU A 53 4.31 25.54 8.26
CA GLU A 53 5.42 25.50 7.30
C GLU A 53 6.45 24.45 7.71
N VAL A 54 6.76 24.39 9.01
CA VAL A 54 7.70 23.41 9.57
C VAL A 54 7.12 22.00 9.44
N ARG A 55 5.86 21.82 9.83
CA ARG A 55 5.14 20.56 9.74
C ARG A 55 5.08 20.04 8.30
N ASN A 56 4.62 20.86 7.36
CA ASN A 56 4.50 20.49 5.94
C ASN A 56 5.87 20.19 5.32
N HIS A 57 6.89 20.99 5.66
CA HIS A 57 8.25 20.73 5.19
C HIS A 57 8.80 19.42 5.76
N ALA A 58 8.50 19.08 7.01
CA ALA A 58 8.89 17.82 7.63
C ALA A 58 8.22 16.63 6.94
N ILE A 59 6.91 16.71 6.62
CA ILE A 59 6.19 15.66 5.88
C ILE A 59 6.83 15.45 4.51
N VAL A 60 7.08 16.53 3.76
CA VAL A 60 7.74 16.44 2.44
C VAL A 60 9.16 15.87 2.56
N SER A 61 9.89 16.23 3.62
CA SER A 61 11.23 15.70 3.90
C SER A 61 11.20 14.21 4.23
N LEU A 62 10.22 13.77 5.02
CA LEU A 62 10.00 12.36 5.34
C LEU A 62 9.67 11.57 4.06
N GLN A 63 8.77 12.09 3.22
CA GLN A 63 8.47 11.47 1.92
C GLN A 63 9.74 11.31 1.07
N ARG A 64 10.60 12.34 0.99
CA ARG A 64 11.87 12.26 0.25
C ARG A 64 12.82 11.21 0.82
N CYS A 65 12.88 11.03 2.14
CA CYS A 65 13.68 9.97 2.75
C CYS A 65 13.15 8.56 2.43
N LEU A 66 11.83 8.40 2.37
CA LEU A 66 11.20 7.13 2.04
C LEU A 66 11.39 6.78 0.56
N THR A 67 11.17 7.73 -0.35
CA THR A 67 11.29 7.51 -1.79
C THR A 67 12.72 7.57 -2.31
N GLY A 68 13.64 8.21 -1.60
CA GLY A 68 15.06 8.30 -1.97
C GLY A 68 15.88 7.09 -1.53
N SER A 69 15.23 5.99 -1.17
CA SER A 69 15.86 4.76 -0.67
C SER A 69 16.22 3.76 -1.76
N ASP A 70 16.11 4.12 -3.05
CA ASP A 70 16.34 3.23 -4.21
C ASP A 70 17.68 2.46 -4.18
N GLY A 71 18.72 3.03 -3.54
CA GLY A 71 20.01 2.37 -3.39
C GLY A 71 20.21 1.57 -2.10
N ILE A 72 19.19 1.48 -1.24
CA ILE A 72 19.18 0.65 -0.03
C ILE A 72 18.12 -0.44 -0.23
N ARG A 73 18.52 -1.70 -0.15
CA ARG A 73 17.56 -2.81 -0.19
C ARG A 73 16.91 -2.97 1.18
N ILE A 74 15.75 -2.35 1.36
CA ILE A 74 14.97 -2.43 2.60
C ILE A 74 14.10 -3.70 2.56
N PRO A 75 14.25 -4.64 3.50
CA PRO A 75 13.41 -5.84 3.60
C PRO A 75 11.92 -5.54 3.79
N ASN A 76 11.07 -6.46 3.34
CA ASN A 76 9.62 -6.34 3.46
C ASN A 76 9.13 -6.09 4.89
N ASP A 77 9.68 -6.77 5.91
CA ASP A 77 9.31 -6.61 7.31
C ASP A 77 9.63 -5.20 7.85
N LEU A 78 10.75 -4.62 7.40
CA LEU A 78 11.11 -3.24 7.76
C LEU A 78 10.19 -2.23 7.09
N TRP A 79 9.75 -2.49 5.86
CA TRP A 79 8.72 -1.66 5.22
C TRP A 79 7.41 -1.73 5.99
N VAL A 80 6.92 -2.93 6.33
CA VAL A 80 5.70 -3.11 7.14
C VAL A 80 5.83 -2.35 8.47
N GLN A 81 6.97 -2.50 9.15
CA GLN A 81 7.25 -1.77 10.39
C GLN A 81 7.25 -0.25 10.20
N CYS A 82 7.83 0.26 9.12
CA CYS A 82 7.81 1.67 8.76
C CYS A 82 6.38 2.17 8.53
N PHE A 83 5.53 1.41 7.84
CA PHE A 83 4.12 1.76 7.67
C PHE A 83 3.40 1.88 9.02
N ASP A 84 3.55 0.88 9.88
CA ASP A 84 2.83 0.86 11.16
C ASP A 84 3.31 1.92 12.14
N GLN A 85 4.62 2.08 12.32
CA GLN A 85 5.19 2.96 13.37
C GLN A 85 5.38 4.41 12.93
N VAL A 86 5.46 4.65 11.62
CA VAL A 86 5.81 5.98 11.09
C VAL A 86 4.67 6.54 10.27
N ILE A 87 4.28 5.86 9.20
CA ILE A 87 3.34 6.42 8.22
C ILE A 87 1.91 6.47 8.79
N PHE A 88 1.37 5.34 9.23
CA PHE A 88 0.00 5.30 9.79
C PHE A 88 -0.11 6.13 11.06
N THR A 89 0.88 6.03 11.97
CA THR A 89 0.90 6.87 13.17
C THR A 89 0.91 8.36 12.83
N LEU A 90 1.67 8.79 11.82
CA LEU A 90 1.66 10.17 11.36
C LEU A 90 0.29 10.59 10.81
N LEU A 91 -0.34 9.73 9.99
CA LEU A 91 -1.66 10.04 9.44
C LEU A 91 -2.72 10.16 10.54
N ASP A 92 -2.71 9.27 11.54
CA ASP A 92 -3.64 9.31 12.67
C ASP A 92 -3.38 10.56 13.54
N GLU A 93 -2.12 10.91 13.83
CA GLU A 93 -1.78 12.12 14.60
C GLU A 93 -2.20 13.43 13.92
N ILE A 94 -2.01 13.54 12.59
CA ILE A 94 -2.47 14.71 11.82
C ILE A 94 -4.00 14.79 11.88
N LEU A 95 -4.68 13.65 11.77
CA LEU A 95 -6.14 13.58 11.83
C LEU A 95 -6.65 14.02 13.21
N GLU A 96 -6.09 13.47 14.29
CA GLU A 96 -6.42 13.82 15.67
C GLU A 96 -6.17 15.29 15.96
N THR A 97 -5.00 15.80 15.58
CA THR A 97 -4.64 17.22 15.73
C THR A 97 -5.63 18.12 15.01
N ALA A 98 -6.06 17.74 13.79
CA ALA A 98 -7.02 18.54 13.05
C ALA A 98 -8.41 18.55 13.72
N GLN A 99 -8.84 17.46 14.36
CA GLN A 99 -10.11 17.41 15.11
C GLN A 99 -10.08 18.27 16.38
N GLN A 100 -8.93 18.35 17.05
CA GLN A 100 -8.75 19.10 18.30
C GLN A 100 -8.59 20.61 18.08
N ASN A 101 -8.00 21.00 16.94
CA ASN A 101 -7.66 22.39 16.67
C ASN A 101 -8.86 23.30 16.40
N SER A 102 -8.65 24.59 16.66
CA SER A 102 -9.67 25.60 16.42
C SER A 102 -10.02 25.68 14.93
N PRO A 103 -11.25 26.06 14.55
CA PRO A 103 -11.63 26.14 13.15
C PRO A 103 -10.84 27.17 12.32
N LYS A 104 -10.10 28.09 12.96
CA LYS A 104 -9.19 29.01 12.27
C LYS A 104 -7.93 28.30 11.77
N GLU A 105 -7.50 27.24 12.45
CA GLU A 105 -6.33 26.42 12.11
C GLU A 105 -6.66 25.29 11.12
N TYR A 106 -7.93 25.12 10.74
CA TYR A 106 -8.34 24.08 9.79
C TYR A 106 -7.64 24.20 8.42
N ARG A 107 -7.56 25.40 7.84
CA ARG A 107 -6.86 25.59 6.56
C ARG A 107 -5.39 25.20 6.68
N SER A 108 -4.80 25.40 7.86
CA SER A 108 -3.43 25.03 8.15
C SER A 108 -3.23 23.52 8.20
N MET A 109 -4.24 22.79 8.67
CA MET A 109 -4.22 21.33 8.74
C MET A 109 -4.55 20.67 7.39
N GLU A 110 -5.35 21.32 6.53
CA GLU A 110 -5.66 20.81 5.19
C GLU A 110 -4.41 20.56 4.35
N GLY A 111 -3.44 21.49 4.39
CA GLY A 111 -2.15 21.30 3.71
C GLY A 111 -1.38 20.08 4.21
N SER A 112 -1.36 19.86 5.53
CA SER A 112 -0.70 18.72 6.15
C SER A 112 -1.39 17.39 5.82
N MET A 113 -2.72 17.37 5.79
CA MET A 113 -3.51 16.20 5.39
C MET A 113 -3.26 15.82 3.92
N ILE A 114 -3.21 16.80 3.03
CA ILE A 114 -2.87 16.57 1.62
C ILE A 114 -1.45 16.03 1.48
N ALA A 115 -0.50 16.61 2.22
CA ALA A 115 0.90 16.16 2.19
C ALA A 115 1.06 14.73 2.73
N SER A 116 0.34 14.36 3.81
CA SER A 116 0.41 13.01 4.40
C SER A 116 -0.23 11.95 3.51
N LEU A 117 -1.34 12.26 2.84
CA LEU A 117 -1.96 11.36 1.84
C LEU A 117 -1.03 11.10 0.65
N LYS A 118 -0.35 12.14 0.15
CA LYS A 118 0.65 12.01 -0.92
C LYS A 118 1.85 11.19 -0.47
N LEU A 119 2.31 11.39 0.78
CA LEU A 119 3.37 10.58 1.37
C LEU A 119 2.97 9.11 1.44
N LEU A 120 1.76 8.80 1.94
CA LEU A 120 1.24 7.44 2.04
C LEU A 120 1.26 6.74 0.66
N SER A 121 0.66 7.37 -0.35
CA SER A 121 0.58 6.80 -1.70
C SER A 121 1.97 6.59 -2.31
N LYS A 122 2.87 7.59 -2.20
CA LYS A 122 4.24 7.47 -2.75
C LYS A 122 5.08 6.42 -2.03
N ALA A 123 5.02 6.36 -0.71
CA ALA A 123 5.74 5.35 0.05
C ALA A 123 5.24 3.94 -0.27
N PHE A 124 3.90 3.76 -0.41
CA PHE A 124 3.32 2.48 -0.78
C PHE A 124 3.80 2.01 -2.14
N LEU A 125 3.72 2.89 -3.14
CA LEU A 125 4.20 2.60 -4.49
C LEU A 125 5.70 2.31 -4.54
N GLN A 126 6.51 3.07 -3.79
CA GLN A 126 7.95 2.85 -3.68
C GLN A 126 8.26 1.44 -3.15
N SER A 127 7.54 1.02 -2.11
CA SER A 127 7.77 -0.27 -1.45
C SER A 127 7.07 -1.45 -2.13
N LEU A 128 6.21 -1.20 -3.12
CA LEU A 128 5.19 -2.13 -3.61
C LEU A 128 5.74 -3.52 -3.94
N GLN A 129 6.86 -3.57 -4.66
CA GLN A 129 7.51 -4.81 -5.10
C GLN A 129 8.04 -5.66 -3.95
N GLU A 130 8.52 -5.02 -2.88
CA GLU A 130 9.04 -5.71 -1.69
C GLU A 130 7.88 -6.15 -0.78
N ILE A 131 6.91 -5.26 -0.53
CA ILE A 131 5.78 -5.57 0.37
C ILE A 131 4.80 -6.56 -0.26
N SER A 132 4.67 -6.66 -1.58
CA SER A 132 3.78 -7.63 -2.22
C SER A 132 4.19 -9.08 -1.99
N GLN A 133 5.44 -9.31 -1.58
CA GLN A 133 5.97 -10.62 -1.21
C GLN A 133 5.73 -10.96 0.27
N SER A 134 5.27 -9.99 1.08
CA SER A 134 4.95 -10.21 2.49
C SER A 134 3.62 -10.93 2.65
N THR A 135 3.54 -11.83 3.64
CA THR A 135 2.29 -12.49 4.04
C THR A 135 1.25 -11.50 4.59
N SER A 136 1.69 -10.33 5.07
CA SER A 136 0.82 -9.27 5.60
C SER A 136 0.38 -8.25 4.55
N PHE A 137 0.73 -8.44 3.27
CA PHE A 137 0.46 -7.47 2.19
C PHE A 137 -1.01 -7.07 2.11
N SER A 138 -1.93 -8.06 2.12
CA SER A 138 -3.37 -7.80 2.01
C SER A 138 -3.87 -6.90 3.14
N GLN A 139 -3.46 -7.19 4.39
CA GLN A 139 -3.81 -6.39 5.55
C GLN A 139 -3.26 -4.97 5.46
N LEU A 140 -1.99 -4.83 5.04
CA LEU A 140 -1.34 -3.53 4.86
C LEU A 140 -2.09 -2.69 3.81
N TRP A 141 -2.40 -3.28 2.66
CA TRP A 141 -3.13 -2.62 1.58
C TRP A 141 -4.53 -2.16 2.02
N LEU A 142 -5.28 -3.02 2.69
CA LEU A 142 -6.60 -2.64 3.23
C LEU A 142 -6.50 -1.51 4.25
N ARG A 143 -5.41 -1.46 5.03
CA ARG A 143 -5.14 -0.34 5.95
C ARG A 143 -4.83 0.95 5.20
N VAL A 144 -4.10 0.91 4.08
CA VAL A 144 -3.89 2.07 3.19
C VAL A 144 -5.23 2.61 2.68
N ILE A 145 -6.09 1.76 2.13
CA ILE A 145 -7.43 2.17 1.66
C ILE A 145 -8.25 2.75 2.82
N SER A 146 -8.24 2.07 3.98
CA SER A 146 -9.00 2.52 5.16
C SER A 146 -8.53 3.89 5.66
N CYS A 147 -7.23 4.18 5.60
CA CYS A 147 -6.69 5.52 5.92
C CYS A 147 -7.22 6.58 4.95
N MET A 148 -7.21 6.31 3.64
CA MET A 148 -7.79 7.21 2.63
C MET A 148 -9.28 7.45 2.86
N GLU A 149 -10.03 6.39 3.18
CA GLU A 149 -11.47 6.46 3.52
C GLU A 149 -11.72 7.33 4.76
N LYS A 150 -10.93 7.17 5.83
CA LYS A 150 -11.02 7.99 7.06
C LYS A 150 -10.86 9.48 6.74
N TYR A 151 -9.87 9.83 5.91
CA TYR A 151 -9.61 11.22 5.52
C TYR A 151 -10.78 11.81 4.70
N MET A 152 -11.41 11.04 3.81
CA MET A 152 -12.60 11.51 3.09
C MET A 152 -13.83 11.68 3.99
N LYS A 153 -14.02 10.79 4.97
CA LYS A 153 -15.15 10.90 5.91
C LYS A 153 -15.01 12.07 6.87
N MET A 154 -13.80 12.61 7.02
CA MET A 154 -13.54 13.71 7.92
C MET A 154 -14.33 14.96 7.55
N ARG A 155 -14.97 15.56 8.55
CA ARG A 155 -15.74 16.79 8.41
C ARG A 155 -15.29 17.84 9.41
N PHE A 156 -15.19 19.07 8.95
CA PHE A 156 -14.85 20.23 9.75
C PHE A 156 -16.01 21.22 9.68
N ARG A 157 -16.64 21.49 10.83
CA ARG A 157 -17.90 22.27 10.89
C ARG A 157 -18.98 21.72 9.94
N GLY A 158 -19.06 20.41 9.80
CA GLY A 158 -19.99 19.74 8.89
C GLY A 158 -19.63 19.84 7.40
N LYS A 159 -18.59 20.59 7.03
CA LYS A 159 -18.06 20.69 5.65
C LYS A 159 -16.95 19.68 5.43
N ARG A 160 -16.88 19.15 4.21
CA ARG A 160 -15.82 18.27 3.75
C ARG A 160 -14.77 19.08 2.98
N SER A 161 -13.53 18.61 2.95
CA SER A 161 -12.50 19.19 2.06
C SER A 161 -12.73 18.69 0.64
N GLU A 162 -13.06 19.60 -0.27
CA GLU A 162 -13.18 19.30 -1.71
C GLU A 162 -11.85 18.77 -2.27
N LYS A 163 -10.72 19.41 -1.89
CA LYS A 163 -9.39 18.98 -2.30
C LYS A 163 -9.07 17.54 -1.91
N ILE A 164 -9.45 17.10 -0.71
CA ILE A 164 -9.25 15.71 -0.27
C ILE A 164 -10.16 14.77 -1.06
N HIS A 165 -11.40 15.18 -1.35
CA HIS A 165 -12.36 14.38 -2.12
C HIS A 165 -11.97 14.22 -3.59
N GLU A 166 -11.22 15.17 -4.15
CA GLU A 166 -10.62 15.05 -5.49
C GLU A 166 -9.33 14.22 -5.45
N LEU A 167 -8.45 14.50 -4.48
CA LEU A 167 -7.13 13.89 -4.37
C LEU A 167 -7.19 12.39 -4.07
N VAL A 168 -8.05 11.96 -3.15
CA VAL A 168 -8.08 10.56 -2.70
C VAL A 168 -8.43 9.59 -3.84
N PRO A 169 -9.52 9.78 -4.60
CA PRO A 169 -9.83 8.94 -5.75
C PRO A 169 -8.70 8.92 -6.79
N GLU A 170 -8.05 10.07 -7.03
CA GLU A 170 -6.94 10.16 -7.98
C GLU A 170 -5.72 9.34 -7.53
N LEU A 171 -5.29 9.49 -6.27
CA LEU A 171 -4.18 8.70 -5.69
C LEU A 171 -4.50 7.20 -5.70
N LEU A 172 -5.73 6.84 -5.33
CA LEU A 172 -6.18 5.45 -5.30
C LEU A 172 -6.21 4.84 -6.70
N LYS A 173 -6.76 5.56 -7.70
CA LYS A 173 -6.76 5.14 -9.11
C LYS A 173 -5.36 4.88 -9.63
N ASN A 174 -4.44 5.82 -9.41
CA ASN A 174 -3.04 5.67 -9.83
C ASN A 174 -2.39 4.45 -9.18
N THR A 175 -2.66 4.22 -7.90
CA THR A 175 -2.14 3.06 -7.17
C THR A 175 -2.69 1.74 -7.71
N LEU A 176 -4.01 1.67 -7.94
CA LEU A 176 -4.68 0.50 -8.51
C LEU A 176 -4.19 0.17 -9.92
N LEU A 177 -3.97 1.19 -10.76
CA LEU A 177 -3.42 1.00 -12.11
C LEU A 177 -2.01 0.40 -12.08
N ILE A 178 -1.15 0.87 -11.17
CA ILE A 178 0.20 0.31 -11.00
C ILE A 178 0.14 -1.12 -10.46
N MET A 179 -0.75 -1.41 -9.52
CA MET A 179 -0.94 -2.78 -9.01
C MET A 179 -1.47 -3.73 -10.10
N LYS A 180 -2.36 -3.24 -10.98
CA LYS A 180 -2.83 -3.98 -12.17
C LYS A 180 -1.68 -4.26 -13.12
N SER A 181 -0.92 -3.24 -13.52
CA SER A 181 0.19 -3.41 -14.47
C SER A 181 1.33 -4.28 -13.92
N SER A 182 1.49 -4.32 -12.59
CA SER A 182 2.48 -5.16 -11.91
C SER A 182 2.00 -6.61 -11.70
N GLY A 183 0.77 -6.94 -12.09
CA GLY A 183 0.20 -8.28 -11.89
C GLY A 183 -0.14 -8.63 -10.43
N ILE A 184 -0.19 -7.63 -9.54
CA ILE A 184 -0.54 -7.81 -8.12
C ILE A 184 -2.07 -7.80 -7.95
N LEU A 185 -2.75 -6.87 -8.63
CA LEU A 185 -4.20 -6.76 -8.61
C LEU A 185 -4.79 -7.54 -9.79
N VAL A 186 -4.97 -8.84 -9.59
CA VAL A 186 -5.53 -9.75 -10.58
C VAL A 186 -6.85 -10.32 -10.05
N PRO A 187 -7.88 -10.44 -10.89
CA PRO A 187 -9.10 -11.17 -10.55
C PRO A 187 -8.76 -12.61 -10.13
N SER A 188 -9.31 -13.07 -9.02
CA SER A 188 -9.08 -14.44 -8.53
C SER A 188 -10.35 -14.99 -7.90
N ASP A 189 -10.61 -16.28 -8.13
CA ASP A 189 -11.76 -16.98 -7.59
C ASP A 189 -11.65 -17.14 -6.06
N PRO A 190 -12.77 -16.96 -5.33
CA PRO A 190 -12.84 -17.23 -3.90
C PRO A 190 -12.95 -18.74 -3.66
N VAL A 191 -11.89 -19.50 -3.95
CA VAL A 191 -11.83 -20.90 -3.49
C VAL A 191 -11.48 -20.88 -2.00
N GLY A 192 -12.50 -20.69 -1.15
CA GLY A 192 -12.38 -20.81 0.31
C GLY A 192 -12.29 -19.51 1.12
N GLY A 193 -12.56 -18.34 0.55
CA GLY A 193 -12.61 -17.05 1.26
C GLY A 193 -12.67 -15.84 0.32
N ASP A 194 -12.84 -14.63 0.87
CA ASP A 194 -12.82 -13.40 0.07
C ASP A 194 -11.43 -13.23 -0.58
N SER A 195 -11.37 -13.22 -1.91
CA SER A 195 -10.10 -13.06 -2.61
C SER A 195 -9.56 -11.63 -2.42
N PHE A 196 -8.23 -11.45 -2.48
CA PHE A 196 -7.58 -10.13 -2.38
C PHE A 196 -8.22 -9.08 -3.32
N TRP A 197 -8.60 -9.53 -4.52
CA TRP A 197 -9.36 -8.76 -5.49
C TRP A 197 -10.70 -8.26 -4.93
N GLN A 198 -11.53 -9.17 -4.41
CA GLN A 198 -12.85 -8.85 -3.89
C GLN A 198 -12.76 -7.91 -2.68
N LEU A 199 -11.84 -8.17 -1.74
CA LEU A 199 -11.61 -7.31 -0.59
C LEU A 199 -11.16 -5.91 -1.01
N THR A 200 -10.29 -5.80 -2.01
CA THR A 200 -9.86 -4.51 -2.57
C THR A 200 -11.07 -3.73 -3.07
N TRP A 201 -11.89 -4.31 -3.95
CA TRP A 201 -13.03 -3.60 -4.53
C TRP A 201 -14.15 -3.32 -3.54
N LEU A 202 -14.35 -4.18 -2.54
CA LEU A 202 -15.29 -3.94 -1.44
C LEU A 202 -14.95 -2.64 -0.69
N HIS A 203 -13.66 -2.38 -0.46
CA HIS A 203 -13.21 -1.16 0.22
C HIS A 203 -13.14 0.05 -0.73
N VAL A 204 -12.64 -0.13 -1.96
CA VAL A 204 -12.57 0.95 -2.96
C VAL A 204 -13.94 1.53 -3.27
N LYS A 205 -14.99 0.70 -3.35
CA LYS A 205 -16.38 1.15 -3.60
C LYS A 205 -16.94 2.06 -2.52
N LYS A 206 -16.42 2.01 -1.28
CA LYS A 206 -16.81 2.93 -0.20
C LYS A 206 -16.25 4.34 -0.41
N ILE A 207 -15.15 4.45 -1.16
CA ILE A 207 -14.47 5.71 -1.49
C ILE A 207 -15.01 6.28 -2.80
N ALA A 208 -14.95 5.48 -3.87
CA ALA A 208 -15.36 5.89 -5.21
C ALA A 208 -15.88 4.67 -6.01
N PRO A 209 -17.21 4.48 -6.12
CA PRO A 209 -17.81 3.33 -6.80
C PRO A 209 -17.44 3.19 -8.28
N SER A 210 -17.16 4.29 -8.98
CA SER A 210 -16.82 4.29 -10.41
C SER A 210 -15.40 3.78 -10.72
N LEU A 211 -14.51 3.71 -9.72
CA LEU A 211 -13.10 3.41 -9.96
C LEU A 211 -12.87 2.02 -10.57
N GLU A 212 -13.71 1.03 -10.27
CA GLU A 212 -13.57 -0.31 -10.85
C GLU A 212 -13.65 -0.28 -12.38
N SER A 213 -14.67 0.40 -12.92
CA SER A 213 -14.83 0.58 -14.36
C SER A 213 -13.78 1.49 -15.01
N GLU A 214 -13.11 2.34 -14.22
CA GLU A 214 -12.06 3.23 -14.72
C GLU A 214 -10.69 2.54 -14.78
N VAL A 215 -10.46 1.52 -13.93
CA VAL A 215 -9.21 0.74 -13.89
C VAL A 215 -9.31 -0.51 -14.78
N PHE A 216 -10.50 -1.11 -14.89
CA PHE A 216 -10.78 -2.27 -15.72
C PHE A 216 -11.92 -1.97 -16.69
N SER A 217 -11.66 -2.19 -17.98
CA SER A 217 -12.69 -2.08 -19.02
C SER A 217 -13.75 -3.16 -18.86
N SER A 218 -14.97 -2.88 -19.33
CA SER A 218 -16.05 -3.86 -19.33
C SER A 218 -15.68 -5.14 -20.08
N GLU A 219 -14.93 -5.02 -21.19
CA GLU A 219 -14.46 -6.18 -21.95
C GLU A 219 -13.46 -7.04 -21.18
N GLU A 220 -12.55 -6.42 -20.42
CA GLU A 220 -11.65 -7.17 -19.53
C GLU A 220 -12.49 -7.92 -18.51
N LEU A 221 -13.41 -7.23 -17.83
CA LEU A 221 -14.24 -7.82 -16.77
C LEU A 221 -15.14 -8.97 -17.28
N GLU A 222 -15.68 -8.86 -18.49
CA GLU A 222 -16.50 -9.91 -19.12
C GLU A 222 -15.65 -11.09 -19.61
N LYS A 223 -14.52 -10.86 -20.30
CA LYS A 223 -13.58 -11.93 -20.67
C LYS A 223 -13.07 -12.70 -19.45
N LEU A 224 -12.99 -12.03 -18.31
CA LEU A 224 -12.63 -12.62 -17.03
C LEU A 224 -13.76 -13.50 -16.47
N LYS A 225 -15.02 -13.03 -16.45
CA LYS A 225 -16.17 -13.86 -16.06
C LYS A 225 -16.34 -15.10 -16.95
N GLU A 226 -16.11 -14.99 -18.25
CA GLU A 226 -16.22 -16.10 -19.20
C GLU A 226 -15.13 -17.18 -19.01
N LYS A 227 -13.89 -16.78 -18.67
CA LYS A 227 -12.81 -17.74 -18.33
C LYS A 227 -13.15 -18.53 -17.06
N HIS A 228 -13.86 -17.93 -16.12
CA HIS A 228 -14.23 -18.56 -14.85
C HIS A 228 -15.37 -19.59 -15.06
N VAL A 229 -16.36 -19.29 -15.91
CA VAL A 229 -17.43 -20.25 -16.27
C VAL A 229 -16.87 -21.51 -16.94
N LYS A 230 -15.84 -21.39 -17.77
CA LYS A 230 -15.22 -22.53 -18.46
C LYS A 230 -14.35 -23.42 -17.58
N THR A 231 -13.78 -22.89 -16.49
CA THR A 231 -12.89 -23.66 -15.59
C THR A 231 -13.69 -24.42 -14.52
N GLY A 232 -14.87 -23.92 -14.13
CA GLY A 232 -15.77 -24.59 -13.18
C GLY A 232 -16.67 -25.68 -13.78
N CYS A 233 -16.73 -25.81 -15.11
CA CYS A 233 -17.59 -26.76 -15.81
C CYS A 233 -16.77 -27.83 -16.54
N SER A 234 -16.06 -28.67 -15.78
CA SER A 234 -15.56 -29.95 -16.33
C SER A 234 -16.71 -30.96 -16.28
N PRO A 235 -17.15 -31.58 -17.40
CA PRO A 235 -18.12 -32.66 -17.35
C PRO A 235 -17.49 -33.86 -16.65
N LEU A 236 -18.15 -34.37 -15.62
CA LEU A 236 -17.89 -35.72 -15.11
C LEU A 236 -18.00 -36.70 -16.28
N PRO A 237 -17.06 -37.63 -16.49
CA PRO A 237 -17.26 -38.69 -17.45
C PRO A 237 -18.35 -39.62 -16.90
N ASP A 238 -19.53 -39.60 -17.52
CA ASP A 238 -20.59 -40.59 -17.30
C ASP A 238 -20.02 -41.98 -17.56
N GLY A 239 -19.73 -42.70 -16.49
CA GLY A 239 -19.33 -44.10 -16.51
C GLY A 239 -20.52 -44.97 -16.89
N ASN A 240 -20.69 -45.24 -18.17
CA ASN A 240 -21.53 -46.34 -18.65
C ASN A 240 -20.93 -47.67 -18.14
N VAL A 241 -21.44 -48.17 -17.03
CA VAL A 241 -21.21 -49.55 -16.57
C VAL A 241 -22.06 -50.47 -17.45
N LEU A 242 -21.46 -50.97 -18.52
CA LEU A 242 -21.94 -52.14 -19.26
C LEU A 242 -21.60 -53.39 -18.41
N VAL A 243 -22.63 -53.94 -17.75
CA VAL A 243 -22.59 -55.25 -17.11
C VAL A 243 -22.64 -56.33 -18.20
N PRO A 244 -21.68 -57.28 -18.28
CA PRO A 244 -21.83 -58.46 -19.14
C PRO A 244 -22.66 -59.55 -18.42
N PRO A 245 -23.42 -60.37 -19.17
CA PRO A 245 -24.30 -61.38 -18.59
C PRO A 245 -23.51 -62.61 -18.12
N ASN A 246 -23.96 -63.19 -17.01
CA ASN A 246 -23.50 -64.47 -16.47
C ASN A 246 -23.68 -65.60 -17.49
N GLU A 247 -22.61 -66.35 -17.76
CA GLU A 247 -22.71 -67.72 -18.26
C GLU A 247 -22.48 -68.71 -17.12
N THR A 248 -23.51 -69.53 -16.90
CA THR A 248 -23.50 -70.75 -16.08
C THR A 248 -22.93 -71.90 -16.93
N THR A 249 -22.54 -73.00 -16.25
CA THR A 249 -22.12 -74.35 -16.70
C THR A 249 -20.59 -74.50 -16.82
N ALA A 250 -19.91 -75.44 -16.16
CA ALA A 250 -20.29 -76.75 -15.59
C ALA A 250 -19.54 -77.04 -14.28
#